data_AF-A0A835LB37-F1
#
_entry.id   AF-A0A835LB37-F1
#
_cell.length_a   1.000
_cell.length_b   1.000
_cell.length_c   1.000
_cell.angle_alpha   90.00
_cell.angle_beta   90.00
_cell.angle_gamma   90.00
#
_symmetry.space_group_name_H-M   'P 1'
#
loop_
_entity.id
_entity.type
_entity.pdbx_description
1 polymer ?
#
loop_
_entity_poly.entity_id
_entity_poly.type
_entity_poly.pdbx_seq_one_letter_code
_entity_poly.pdbx_strand_id
1 'polypeptide(L)'
;MNSSGKWGKTMLILKEFEEKCSTPISKLKRVADALLVEMHAGLASEGGSKFKMLISYVDNLPTGDEHGVFYALDLGGTNFRVLRVQLGGKEGRVGQDVGAELTEALERKGVDKRVAALVNDTIGTSAGGRYDNNDVVAAVILGTGTNATYRLNPMFLGGSPYSGLTSSSIEALPELRP
;
A
#
# COMPACT_ATOMS: atom_id res chain seq x y z
N MET A 1 -24.77 -26.77 40.69
CA MET A 1 -23.64 -26.00 40.11
C MET A 1 -23.88 -24.52 40.39
N ASN A 2 -23.05 -23.87 41.20
CA ASN A 2 -23.24 -22.48 41.60
C ASN A 2 -22.81 -21.53 40.47
N SER A 3 -23.78 -21.03 39.68
CA SER A 3 -23.56 -20.15 38.53
C SER A 3 -23.05 -18.76 38.94
N SER A 4 -23.42 -18.28 40.14
CA SER A 4 -23.10 -16.94 40.64
C SER A 4 -21.58 -16.68 40.76
N GLY A 5 -20.82 -17.65 41.25
CA GLY A 5 -19.36 -17.52 41.40
C GLY A 5 -18.58 -17.55 40.08
N LYS A 6 -19.13 -18.17 39.02
CA LYS A 6 -18.53 -18.17 37.69
C LYS A 6 -18.73 -16.82 37.01
N TRP A 7 -19.94 -16.25 37.11
CA TRP A 7 -20.24 -14.91 36.58
C TRP A 7 -19.41 -13.82 37.25
N GLY A 8 -19.15 -13.90 38.55
CA GLY A 8 -18.27 -12.95 39.24
C GLY A 8 -16.84 -12.92 38.67
N LYS A 9 -16.25 -14.09 38.38
CA LYS A 9 -14.92 -14.18 37.74
C LYS A 9 -14.93 -13.66 36.31
N THR A 10 -15.97 -13.98 35.53
CA THR A 10 -16.12 -13.48 34.15
C THR A 10 -16.20 -11.96 34.13
N MET A 11 -16.95 -11.34 35.05
CA MET A 11 -17.06 -9.88 35.13
C MET A 11 -15.74 -9.20 35.47
N LEU A 12 -14.90 -9.83 36.30
CA LEU A 12 -13.56 -9.30 36.58
C LEU A 12 -12.67 -9.32 35.33
N ILE A 13 -12.69 -10.41 34.57
CA ILE A 13 -11.93 -10.52 33.31
C ILE A 13 -12.42 -9.47 32.29
N LEU A 14 -13.74 -9.29 32.17
CA LEU A 14 -14.32 -8.29 31.27
C LEU A 14 -13.91 -6.87 31.66
N LYS A 15 -13.94 -6.55 32.95
CA LYS A 15 -13.52 -5.24 33.44
C LYS A 15 -12.04 -4.98 33.19
N GLU A 16 -11.18 -5.96 33.46
CA GLU A 16 -9.75 -5.85 33.18
C GLU A 16 -9.48 -5.68 31.66
N PHE A 17 -10.21 -6.42 30.83
CA PHE A 17 -10.12 -6.29 29.37
C PHE A 17 -10.57 -4.89 28.91
N GLU A 18 -11.71 -4.40 29.39
CA GLU A 18 -12.23 -3.06 29.10
C GLU A 18 -11.20 -1.97 29.49
N GLU A 19 -10.63 -2.06 30.69
CA GLU A 19 -9.64 -1.10 31.17
C GLU A 19 -8.35 -1.13 30.33
N LYS A 20 -7.84 -2.32 30.01
CA LYS A 20 -6.61 -2.48 29.21
C LYS A 20 -6.80 -2.08 27.75
N CYS A 21 -7.96 -2.36 27.17
CA CYS A 21 -8.30 -2.01 25.79
C CYS A 21 -8.83 -0.57 25.65
N SER A 22 -9.02 0.16 26.75
CA SER A 22 -9.47 1.55 26.70
C SER A 22 -8.49 2.45 25.94
N THR A 23 -9.01 3.11 24.90
CA THR A 23 -8.27 4.05 24.03
C THR A 23 -8.89 5.46 24.08
N PRO A 24 -8.75 6.18 25.21
CA PRO A 24 -9.20 7.57 25.27
C PRO A 24 -8.41 8.44 24.28
N ILE A 25 -8.98 9.57 23.86
CA ILE A 25 -8.37 10.49 22.88
C ILE A 25 -6.93 10.87 23.24
N SER A 26 -6.63 11.07 24.53
CA SER A 26 -5.27 11.38 24.98
C SER A 26 -4.26 10.26 24.70
N LYS A 27 -4.68 8.99 24.84
CA LYS A 27 -3.84 7.83 24.48
C LYS A 27 -3.68 7.74 22.96
N LEU A 28 -4.75 7.96 22.20
CA LEU A 28 -4.70 7.95 20.72
C LEU A 28 -3.76 9.03 20.17
N LYS A 29 -3.77 10.25 20.74
CA LYS A 29 -2.82 11.31 20.37
C LYS A 29 -1.37 10.89 20.59
N ARG A 30 -1.06 10.29 21.76
CA ARG A 30 0.29 9.77 22.05
C ARG A 30 0.72 8.68 21.08
N VAL A 31 -0.20 7.81 20.65
CA VAL A 31 0.07 6.79 19.63
C VAL A 31 0.38 7.44 18.28
N ALA A 32 -0.38 8.47 17.88
CA ALA A 32 -0.10 9.21 16.66
C ALA A 32 1.25 9.94 16.70
N ASP A 33 1.60 10.56 17.83
CA ASP A 33 2.90 11.21 18.02
C ASP A 33 4.04 10.19 17.95
N ALA A 34 3.89 9.03 18.59
CA ALA A 34 4.88 7.96 18.53
C ALA A 34 5.04 7.38 17.11
N LEU A 35 3.92 7.23 16.38
CA LEU A 35 3.94 6.82 14.98
C LEU A 35 4.74 7.80 14.13
N LEU A 36 4.52 9.11 14.31
CA LEU A 36 5.26 10.14 13.59
C LEU A 36 6.77 10.11 13.89
N VAL A 37 7.16 9.88 15.14
CA VAL A 37 8.57 9.73 15.53
C VAL A 37 9.21 8.53 14.83
N GLU A 38 8.56 7.36 14.86
CA GLU A 38 9.09 6.16 14.21
C GLU A 38 9.14 6.30 12.68
N MET A 39 8.18 6.99 12.07
CA MET A 39 8.21 7.29 10.62
C MET A 39 9.42 8.15 10.25
N HIS A 40 9.71 9.22 11.01
CA HIS A 40 10.89 10.04 10.78
C HIS A 40 12.18 9.25 10.95
N ALA A 41 12.29 8.43 12.01
CA ALA A 41 13.45 7.60 12.26
C ALA A 41 13.69 6.55 11.14
N GLY A 42 12.61 5.96 10.61
CA GLY A 42 12.69 5.00 9.49
C GLY A 42 13.09 5.64 8.16
N LEU A 43 12.74 6.91 7.94
CA LEU A 43 13.18 7.67 6.76
C LEU A 43 14.63 8.17 6.88
N ALA A 44 15.08 8.47 8.10
CA ALA A 44 16.42 9.03 8.33
C ALA A 44 17.53 8.02 8.04
N SER A 45 17.30 6.72 8.29
CA SER A 45 18.27 5.67 8.04
C SER A 45 17.61 4.30 7.91
N GLU A 46 18.17 3.43 7.07
CA GLU A 46 17.71 2.04 6.98
C GLU A 46 17.87 1.33 8.33
N GLY A 47 16.78 0.75 8.83
CA GLY A 47 16.75 0.12 10.16
C GLY A 47 16.67 1.11 11.34
N GLY A 48 16.49 2.41 11.10
CA GLY A 48 16.40 3.44 12.14
C GLY A 48 15.16 3.35 13.02
N SER A 49 14.15 2.59 12.62
CA SER A 49 12.92 2.36 13.40
C SER A 49 12.29 1.02 13.07
N LYS A 50 11.18 0.68 13.75
CA LYS A 50 10.41 -0.52 13.41
C LYS A 50 9.69 -0.39 12.07
N PHE A 51 9.48 0.84 11.57
CA PHE A 51 8.96 1.07 10.24
C PHE A 51 10.09 1.14 9.23
N LYS A 52 10.04 0.26 8.22
CA LYS A 52 11.05 0.24 7.16
C LYS A 52 11.00 1.48 6.25
N MET A 53 9.85 2.15 6.17
CA MET A 53 9.63 3.35 5.35
C MET A 53 10.19 3.21 3.92
N LEU A 54 9.84 2.10 3.26
CA LEU A 54 10.41 1.73 1.96
C LEU A 54 10.02 2.74 0.88
N ILE A 55 11.00 3.16 0.08
CA ILE A 55 10.78 3.99 -1.10
C ILE A 55 10.15 3.13 -2.20
N SER A 56 9.02 3.59 -2.75
CA SER A 56 8.27 2.86 -3.78
C SER A 56 8.77 3.10 -5.20
N TYR A 57 9.58 4.13 -5.41
CA TYR A 57 9.99 4.64 -6.73
C TYR A 57 8.83 5.03 -7.65
N VAL A 58 7.65 5.32 -7.07
CA VAL A 58 6.51 5.88 -7.78
C VAL A 58 6.46 7.37 -7.52
N ASP A 59 7.01 8.15 -8.44
CA ASP A 59 7.10 9.62 -8.30
C ASP A 59 5.84 10.33 -8.81
N ASN A 60 5.18 9.73 -9.79
CA ASN A 60 3.97 10.25 -10.43
C ASN A 60 2.82 9.27 -10.23
N LEU A 61 1.80 9.70 -9.49
CA LEU A 61 0.54 8.98 -9.40
C LEU A 61 -0.36 9.33 -10.59
N PRO A 62 -1.33 8.45 -10.92
CA PRO A 62 -2.20 8.66 -12.07
C PRO A 62 -2.97 9.99 -12.02
N THR A 63 -3.21 10.59 -13.19
CA THR A 63 -3.90 11.89 -13.33
C THR A 63 -5.34 11.76 -13.80
N GLY A 64 -5.73 10.57 -14.28
CA GLY A 64 -7.01 10.35 -14.94
C GLY A 64 -6.95 10.56 -16.46
N ASP A 65 -5.84 11.07 -17.00
CA ASP A 65 -5.64 11.32 -18.43
C ASP A 65 -4.98 10.14 -19.15
N GLU A 66 -4.81 9.00 -18.48
CA GLU A 66 -4.20 7.82 -19.07
C GLU A 66 -5.10 7.22 -20.17
N HIS A 67 -4.50 6.86 -21.29
CA HIS A 67 -5.15 6.21 -22.43
C HIS A 67 -4.45 4.89 -22.76
N GLY A 68 -5.22 3.90 -23.22
CA GLY A 68 -4.70 2.64 -23.73
C GLY A 68 -5.13 1.41 -22.94
N VAL A 69 -4.62 0.25 -23.35
CA VAL A 69 -4.87 -1.04 -22.69
C VAL A 69 -3.74 -1.35 -21.71
N PHE A 70 -4.08 -1.51 -20.45
CA PHE A 70 -3.15 -1.91 -19.40
C PHE A 70 -3.53 -3.26 -18.82
N TYR A 71 -2.53 -3.97 -18.32
CA TYR A 71 -2.69 -5.24 -17.63
C TYR A 71 -2.12 -5.11 -16.22
N ALA A 72 -2.79 -5.71 -15.25
CA ALA A 72 -2.32 -5.77 -13.88
C ALA A 72 -2.32 -7.21 -13.38
N LEU A 73 -1.30 -7.52 -12.60
CA LEU A 73 -1.14 -8.80 -11.94
C LEU A 73 -1.12 -8.55 -10.45
N ASP A 74 -2.13 -9.04 -9.75
CA ASP A 74 -2.24 -8.88 -8.30
C ASP A 74 -1.96 -10.22 -7.63
N LEU A 75 -0.81 -10.28 -6.97
CA LEU A 75 -0.31 -11.42 -6.22
C LEU A 75 -0.60 -11.18 -4.74
N GLY A 76 -1.84 -11.46 -4.32
CA GLY A 76 -2.20 -11.47 -2.92
C GLY A 76 -1.71 -12.74 -2.21
N GLY A 77 -1.56 -12.70 -0.88
CA GLY A 77 -1.10 -13.85 -0.10
C GLY A 77 -2.01 -15.09 -0.18
N THR A 78 -3.29 -14.91 -0.53
CA THR A 78 -4.29 -16.00 -0.64
C THR A 78 -4.84 -16.15 -2.05
N ASN A 79 -4.81 -15.10 -2.87
CA ASN A 79 -5.45 -15.06 -4.18
C ASN A 79 -4.53 -14.41 -5.21
N PHE A 80 -4.59 -14.92 -6.44
CA PHE A 80 -3.96 -14.33 -7.61
C PHE A 80 -5.04 -13.80 -8.55
N ARG A 81 -4.87 -12.58 -9.06
CA ARG A 81 -5.82 -11.95 -9.99
C ARG A 81 -5.09 -11.36 -11.17
N VAL A 82 -5.66 -11.50 -12.36
CA VAL A 82 -5.22 -10.81 -13.57
C VAL A 82 -6.31 -9.84 -14.00
N LEU A 83 -5.96 -8.58 -14.21
CA LEU A 83 -6.89 -7.58 -14.70
C LEU A 83 -6.40 -7.05 -16.05
N ARG A 84 -7.35 -6.75 -16.93
CA ARG A 84 -7.13 -5.95 -18.14
C ARG A 84 -8.02 -4.73 -18.03
N VAL A 85 -7.50 -3.55 -18.34
CA VAL A 85 -8.29 -2.31 -18.31
C VAL A 85 -8.05 -1.52 -19.58
N GLN A 86 -9.13 -1.02 -20.19
CA GLN A 86 -9.07 -0.02 -21.25
C GLN A 86 -9.34 1.35 -20.62
N LEU A 87 -8.34 2.21 -20.64
CA LEU A 87 -8.43 3.60 -20.21
C LEU A 87 -8.62 4.50 -21.44
N GLY A 88 -9.49 5.50 -21.29
CA GLY A 88 -9.85 6.46 -22.34
C GLY A 88 -9.76 7.90 -21.85
N GLY A 89 -8.95 8.19 -20.84
CA GLY A 89 -8.89 9.48 -20.17
C GLY A 89 -10.13 9.77 -19.33
N LYS A 90 -10.29 11.03 -18.91
CA LYS A 90 -11.33 11.51 -17.98
C LYS A 90 -12.78 11.25 -18.41
N GLU A 91 -13.02 10.93 -19.68
CA GLU A 91 -14.36 10.77 -20.25
C GLU A 91 -14.76 9.32 -20.57
N GLY A 92 -13.89 8.32 -20.37
CA GLY A 92 -14.22 6.96 -20.79
C GLY A 92 -13.39 5.87 -20.14
N ARG A 93 -13.92 5.24 -19.09
CA ARG A 93 -13.42 3.95 -18.59
C ARG A 93 -14.32 2.82 -19.10
N VAL A 94 -13.72 1.82 -19.74
CA VAL A 94 -14.40 0.54 -20.01
C VAL A 94 -13.58 -0.55 -19.34
N GLY A 95 -13.99 -0.93 -18.12
CA GLY A 95 -13.39 -2.05 -17.41
C GLY A 95 -13.92 -3.38 -17.98
N GLN A 96 -13.02 -4.31 -18.31
CA GLN A 96 -13.37 -5.71 -18.55
C GLN A 96 -12.45 -6.58 -17.70
N ASP A 97 -13.00 -7.18 -16.65
CA ASP A 97 -12.29 -8.19 -15.86
C ASP A 97 -12.20 -9.49 -16.69
N VAL A 98 -10.98 -9.95 -16.97
CA VAL A 98 -10.71 -11.13 -17.81
C VAL A 98 -9.72 -12.06 -17.10
N GLY A 99 -9.97 -12.31 -15.80
CA GLY A 99 -9.03 -13.01 -14.93
C GLY A 99 -8.79 -14.50 -15.23
N ALA A 100 -9.71 -15.22 -15.89
CA ALA A 100 -9.58 -16.67 -16.04
C ALA A 100 -8.91 -17.12 -17.36
N GLU A 101 -9.18 -16.45 -18.48
CA GLU A 101 -8.70 -16.88 -19.81
C GLU A 101 -7.29 -16.38 -20.13
N LEU A 102 -6.85 -15.32 -19.44
CA LEU A 102 -5.62 -14.59 -19.76
C LEU A 102 -4.35 -15.26 -19.22
N THR A 103 -4.41 -15.90 -18.04
CA THR A 103 -3.26 -16.60 -17.44
C THR A 103 -2.80 -17.76 -18.33
N GLU A 104 -3.72 -18.62 -18.76
CA GLU A 104 -3.36 -19.74 -19.63
C GLU A 104 -3.00 -19.29 -21.07
N ALA A 105 -3.54 -18.16 -21.55
CA ALA A 105 -3.22 -17.62 -22.86
C ALA A 105 -1.82 -16.98 -22.92
N LEU A 106 -1.38 -16.32 -21.85
CA LEU A 106 -0.05 -15.70 -21.77
C LEU A 106 1.07 -16.75 -21.76
N GLU A 107 0.88 -17.85 -21.04
CA GLU A 107 1.85 -18.96 -20.97
C GLU A 107 1.95 -19.73 -22.29
N ARG A 108 0.82 -19.99 -22.97
CA ARG A 108 0.80 -20.75 -24.22
C ARG A 108 1.35 -20.00 -25.44
N LYS A 109 1.47 -18.66 -25.39
CA LYS A 109 1.73 -17.83 -26.58
C LYS A 109 3.08 -17.10 -26.61
N GLY A 110 3.97 -17.28 -25.63
CA GLY A 110 5.28 -16.62 -25.63
C GLY A 110 5.15 -15.10 -25.74
N VAL A 111 4.22 -14.54 -24.95
CA VAL A 111 3.79 -13.15 -25.14
C VAL A 111 4.86 -12.18 -24.67
N ASP A 112 5.38 -11.38 -25.60
CA ASP A 112 6.28 -10.26 -25.35
C ASP A 112 5.52 -9.15 -24.61
N LYS A 113 5.59 -9.18 -23.27
CA LYS A 113 5.03 -8.16 -22.37
C LYS A 113 6.15 -7.54 -21.55
N ARG A 114 6.19 -6.21 -21.53
CA ARG A 114 7.07 -5.44 -20.64
C ARG A 114 6.38 -5.19 -19.31
N VAL A 115 7.04 -5.55 -18.21
CA VAL A 115 6.64 -5.10 -16.87
C VAL A 115 6.99 -3.62 -16.74
N ALA A 116 5.98 -2.75 -16.71
CA ALA A 116 6.17 -1.31 -16.62
C ALA A 116 6.41 -0.83 -15.17
N ALA A 117 5.80 -1.51 -14.20
CA ALA A 117 5.94 -1.20 -12.78
C ALA A 117 5.71 -2.44 -11.93
N LEU A 118 6.43 -2.54 -10.81
CA LEU A 118 6.17 -3.47 -9.72
C LEU A 118 5.86 -2.63 -8.49
N VAL A 119 4.64 -2.79 -7.94
CA VAL A 119 4.16 -1.95 -6.83
C VAL A 119 3.60 -2.80 -5.72
N ASN A 120 3.73 -2.31 -4.49
CA ASN A 120 3.00 -2.86 -3.35
C ASN A 120 1.50 -2.56 -3.47
N ASP A 121 0.65 -3.41 -2.87
CA ASP A 121 -0.80 -3.28 -2.87
C ASP A 121 -1.30 -1.93 -2.32
N THR A 122 -0.69 -1.39 -1.26
CA THR A 122 -1.04 -0.05 -0.75
C THR A 122 -0.72 1.06 -1.76
N ILE A 123 0.39 0.93 -2.52
CA ILE A 123 0.76 1.86 -3.59
C ILE A 123 -0.23 1.77 -4.74
N GLY A 124 -0.59 0.56 -5.17
CA GLY A 124 -1.63 0.33 -6.18
C GLY A 124 -3.00 0.90 -5.76
N THR A 125 -3.35 0.76 -4.49
CA THR A 125 -4.58 1.34 -3.90
C THR A 125 -4.53 2.87 -3.92
N SER A 126 -3.40 3.47 -3.54
CA SER A 126 -3.20 4.91 -3.61
C SER A 126 -3.27 5.43 -5.05
N ALA A 127 -2.65 4.72 -6.01
CA ALA A 127 -2.68 5.07 -7.41
C ALA A 127 -4.09 4.98 -8.00
N GLY A 128 -4.84 3.92 -7.69
CA GLY A 128 -6.23 3.76 -8.10
C GLY A 128 -7.13 4.85 -7.52
N GLY A 129 -7.01 5.16 -6.23
CA GLY A 129 -7.75 6.27 -5.63
C GLY A 129 -7.39 7.62 -6.23
N ARG A 130 -6.10 7.83 -6.55
CA ARG A 130 -5.58 9.07 -7.12
C ARG A 130 -5.99 9.30 -8.58
N TYR A 131 -6.25 8.22 -9.32
CA TYR A 131 -6.82 8.25 -10.67
C TYR A 131 -8.20 8.92 -10.69
N ASP A 132 -9.05 8.62 -9.69
CA ASP A 132 -10.41 9.18 -9.60
C ASP A 132 -10.48 10.48 -8.78
N ASN A 133 -9.56 10.68 -7.82
CA ASN A 133 -9.54 11.85 -6.94
C ASN A 133 -8.13 12.41 -6.73
N ASN A 134 -7.92 13.64 -7.20
CA ASN A 134 -6.63 14.32 -7.13
C ASN A 134 -6.11 14.62 -5.70
N ASP A 135 -6.99 14.58 -4.70
CA ASP A 135 -6.68 14.91 -3.30
C ASP A 135 -6.24 13.72 -2.45
N VAL A 136 -6.12 12.52 -3.05
CA VAL A 136 -5.60 11.34 -2.35
C VAL A 136 -4.12 11.54 -2.01
N VAL A 137 -3.81 11.55 -0.71
CA VAL A 137 -2.44 11.73 -0.17
C VAL A 137 -1.88 10.50 0.53
N ALA A 138 -2.75 9.54 0.89
CA ALA A 138 -2.40 8.31 1.57
C ALA A 138 -3.42 7.21 1.24
N ALA A 139 -3.00 5.96 1.40
CA ALA A 139 -3.89 4.80 1.37
C ALA A 139 -3.55 3.87 2.53
N VAL A 140 -4.58 3.27 3.10
CA VAL A 140 -4.47 2.32 4.21
C VAL A 140 -5.23 1.05 3.84
N ILE A 141 -4.57 -0.09 3.98
CA ILE A 141 -5.20 -1.41 3.86
C ILE A 141 -5.50 -1.89 5.28
N LEU A 142 -6.75 -2.24 5.53
CA LEU A 142 -7.24 -2.89 6.74
C LEU A 142 -7.96 -4.19 6.34
N GLY A 143 -7.19 -5.27 6.21
CA GLY A 143 -7.70 -6.59 5.82
C GLY A 143 -7.09 -7.69 6.69
N THR A 144 -6.68 -8.81 6.07
CA THR A 144 -5.94 -9.87 6.77
C THR A 144 -4.64 -9.34 7.41
N GLY A 145 -4.01 -8.38 6.75
CA GLY A 145 -2.94 -7.56 7.30
C GLY A 145 -3.33 -6.07 7.34
N THR A 146 -2.46 -5.26 7.92
CA THR A 146 -2.55 -3.80 7.89
C THR A 146 -1.29 -3.20 7.31
N ASN A 147 -1.42 -2.27 6.38
CA ASN A 147 -0.30 -1.52 5.82
C ASN A 147 -0.78 -0.13 5.35
N ALA A 148 0.14 0.81 5.21
CA ALA A 148 -0.17 2.15 4.74
C ALA A 148 0.92 2.69 3.84
N THR A 149 0.51 3.53 2.89
CA THR A 149 1.42 4.36 2.10
C THR A 149 0.94 5.81 2.12
N TYR A 150 1.86 6.73 1.88
CA TYR A 150 1.56 8.14 1.74
C TYR A 150 2.57 8.81 0.83
N ARG A 151 2.15 9.91 0.20
CA ARG A 151 3.03 10.73 -0.62
C ARG A 151 3.86 11.64 0.27
N LEU A 152 5.18 11.45 0.26
CA LEU A 152 6.13 12.32 0.93
C LEU A 152 6.63 13.40 -0.04
N ASN A 153 6.86 14.62 0.46
CA ASN A 153 7.59 15.63 -0.29
C ASN A 153 9.10 15.30 -0.24
N PRO A 154 9.77 15.11 -1.40
CA PRO A 154 11.19 14.72 -1.45
C PRO A 154 12.14 15.68 -0.72
N MET A 155 11.75 16.95 -0.52
CA MET A 155 12.56 17.89 0.26
C MET A 155 12.75 17.44 1.72
N PHE A 156 11.81 16.67 2.28
CA PHE A 156 11.93 16.11 3.63
C PHE A 156 12.89 14.92 3.71
N LEU A 157 13.44 14.46 2.58
CA LEU A 157 14.52 13.47 2.53
C LEU A 157 15.91 14.12 2.54
N GLY A 158 16.04 15.44 2.67
CA GLY A 158 17.33 16.11 2.77
C GLY A 158 18.18 15.56 3.92
N GLY A 159 19.27 14.86 3.59
CA GLY A 159 20.16 14.18 4.55
C GLY A 159 19.83 12.71 4.83
N SER A 160 18.76 12.17 4.26
CA SER A 160 18.45 10.73 4.26
C SER A 160 19.27 10.01 3.19
N PRO A 161 19.61 8.71 3.35
CA PRO A 161 20.24 7.91 2.30
C PRO A 161 19.42 7.86 1.00
N TYR A 162 18.14 8.25 1.04
CA TYR A 162 17.24 8.31 -0.10
C TYR A 162 17.23 9.68 -0.80
N SER A 163 18.03 10.65 -0.35
CA SER A 163 18.12 11.96 -1.01
C SER A 163 18.65 11.81 -2.44
N GLY A 164 17.83 12.16 -3.44
CA GLY A 164 18.19 12.06 -4.86
C GLY A 164 17.78 10.76 -5.54
N LEU A 165 17.17 9.80 -4.83
CA LEU A 165 16.51 8.67 -5.47
C LEU A 165 15.25 9.16 -6.18
N THR A 166 15.23 9.00 -7.49
CA THR A 166 14.06 9.22 -8.34
C THR A 166 13.80 7.94 -9.14
N SER A 167 12.69 7.87 -9.86
CA SER A 167 12.41 6.79 -10.81
C SER A 167 13.59 6.55 -11.79
N SER A 168 14.34 7.61 -12.12
CA SER A 168 15.54 7.52 -12.97
C SER A 168 16.73 6.80 -12.30
N SER A 169 16.73 6.66 -10.97
CA SER A 169 17.74 5.90 -10.23
C SER A 169 17.56 4.38 -10.38
N ILE A 170 16.38 3.90 -10.74
CA ILE A 170 16.14 2.49 -11.11
C ILE A 170 16.69 2.19 -12.51
N GLU A 171 16.58 3.13 -13.46
CA GLU A 171 17.13 2.96 -14.82
C GLU A 171 18.67 2.83 -14.84
N ALA A 172 19.34 3.21 -13.75
CA ALA A 172 20.78 3.08 -13.59
C ALA A 172 21.26 1.65 -13.25
N LEU A 173 20.36 0.74 -12.83
CA LEU A 173 20.72 -0.66 -12.53
C LEU A 173 20.94 -1.44 -13.84
N PRO A 174 22.19 -1.85 -14.17
CA PRO A 174 22.49 -2.51 -15.45
C PRO A 174 21.78 -3.86 -15.61
N GLU A 175 21.44 -4.52 -14.51
CA GLU A 175 20.84 -5.87 -14.48
C GLU A 175 19.35 -5.87 -14.85
N LEU A 176 18.74 -4.70 -15.06
CA LEU A 176 17.34 -4.53 -15.45
C LEU A 176 17.18 -3.81 -16.81
N ARG A 177 18.26 -3.63 -17.57
CA ARG A 177 18.20 -3.22 -18.98
C ARG A 177 18.12 -4.47 -19.88
N PRO A 178 17.35 -4.43 -20.99
CA PRO A 178 17.16 -5.57 -21.89
C PRO A 178 18.48 -6.04 -22.53
#